data_AF-A0A1N6E5V4-F1
#
_entry.id   AF-A0A1N6E5V4-F1
#
_cell.length_a   1.000
_cell.length_b   1.000
_cell.length_c   1.000
_cell.angle_alpha   90.00
_cell.angle_beta   90.00
_cell.angle_gamma   90.00
#
_symmetry.space_group_name_H-M   'P 1'
#
loop_
_entity.id
_entity.type
_entity.pdbx_description
1 polymer ?
#
loop_
_entity_poly.entity_id
_entity_poly.type
_entity_poly.pdbx_seq_one_letter_code
_entity_poly.pdbx_strand_id
1 'polypeptide(L)'
;MLPSQRDAKSASEYPKSLSSWLELDYFRRPRRLKRVRSLVTWTVLLGCTALIAAITWLPGNRQIYQAASVSTAHALFNEDCQACHDATFGTAKRLLSGNNAVRSVTDEACLRCHAGDVHHVRQVGKTACVSCHHEHQGLKAMARVKDGHCTSCHADLKSYTDTTKPGDADRPFRDVSTFLGGAHPHPRSSSRTIRKTKAPSASITRPT
;
A
#
# COMPACT_ATOMS: atom_id res chain seq x y z
N MET A 1 23.55 -72.32 -26.03
CA MET A 1 24.05 -70.96 -25.69
C MET A 1 24.18 -70.17 -26.98
N LEU A 2 23.33 -69.20 -27.23
CA LEU A 2 23.61 -68.14 -28.19
C LEU A 2 22.81 -66.89 -27.78
N PRO A 3 23.48 -65.92 -27.14
CA PRO A 3 22.93 -64.60 -26.93
C PRO A 3 23.36 -63.62 -28.03
N SER A 4 22.55 -62.56 -28.10
CA SER A 4 22.88 -61.20 -28.53
C SER A 4 22.79 -60.85 -30.01
N GLN A 5 21.65 -60.24 -30.37
CA GLN A 5 21.58 -59.18 -31.38
C GLN A 5 20.63 -58.08 -30.87
N ARG A 6 21.14 -57.21 -30.00
CA ARG A 6 20.85 -55.76 -30.13
C ARG A 6 21.55 -55.37 -31.43
N ASP A 7 20.91 -54.87 -32.49
CA ASP A 7 20.07 -53.68 -32.54
C ASP A 7 19.15 -53.66 -33.80
N ALA A 8 18.27 -52.65 -33.85
CA ALA A 8 17.96 -51.86 -35.05
C ALA A 8 16.55 -51.90 -35.69
N LYS A 9 15.51 -52.49 -35.09
CA LYS A 9 14.13 -52.29 -35.59
C LYS A 9 13.07 -52.19 -34.50
N SER A 10 12.97 -51.03 -33.86
CA SER A 10 11.66 -50.54 -33.38
C SER A 10 11.59 -49.01 -33.28
N ALA A 11 12.50 -48.29 -33.95
CA ALA A 11 12.41 -46.84 -34.11
C ALA A 11 11.27 -46.38 -35.06
N SER A 12 10.48 -47.31 -35.59
CA SER A 12 9.33 -47.00 -36.46
C SER A 12 8.14 -47.94 -36.29
N GLU A 13 8.16 -48.84 -35.31
CA GLU A 13 7.04 -49.73 -34.98
C GLU A 13 5.99 -48.96 -34.14
N TYR A 14 5.63 -47.75 -34.58
CA TYR A 14 4.31 -47.25 -34.26
C TYR A 14 3.34 -48.22 -34.93
N PRO A 15 2.50 -48.95 -34.18
CA PRO A 15 1.62 -49.93 -34.78
C PRO A 15 0.74 -49.17 -35.77
N LYS A 16 0.89 -49.46 -37.06
CA LYS A 16 0.07 -48.84 -38.13
C LYS A 16 -1.43 -49.05 -37.89
N SER A 17 -1.78 -50.03 -37.05
CA SER A 17 -3.13 -50.24 -36.55
C SER A 17 -3.64 -49.17 -35.58
N LEU A 18 -2.78 -48.40 -34.88
CA LEU A 18 -3.25 -47.30 -34.03
C LEU A 18 -4.08 -46.30 -34.86
N SER A 19 -3.66 -46.04 -36.09
CA SER A 19 -4.36 -45.17 -37.03
C SER A 19 -5.67 -45.74 -37.58
N SER A 20 -5.85 -47.07 -37.57
CA SER A 20 -7.08 -47.72 -38.02
C SER A 20 -8.15 -47.74 -36.92
N TRP A 21 -7.75 -47.87 -35.66
CA TRP A 21 -8.67 -47.86 -34.51
C TRP A 21 -9.00 -46.44 -34.03
N LEU A 22 -8.07 -45.49 -34.22
CA LEU A 22 -8.28 -44.10 -33.89
C LEU A 22 -8.71 -43.35 -35.16
N GLU A 23 -10.01 -43.10 -35.32
CA GLU A 23 -10.54 -42.29 -36.43
C GLU A 23 -9.71 -41.00 -36.58
N LEU A 24 -8.98 -40.82 -37.69
CA LEU A 24 -8.22 -39.57 -37.93
C LEU A 24 -9.15 -38.34 -37.95
N ASP A 25 -10.42 -38.55 -38.27
CA ASP A 25 -11.48 -37.53 -38.24
C ASP A 25 -12.06 -37.28 -36.83
N TYR A 26 -11.55 -37.93 -35.78
CA TYR A 26 -11.92 -37.68 -34.38
C TYR A 26 -11.74 -36.21 -33.99
N PHE A 27 -10.81 -35.49 -34.64
CA PHE A 27 -10.59 -34.06 -34.45
C PHE A 27 -11.63 -33.17 -35.16
N ARG A 28 -12.30 -33.67 -36.21
CA ARG A 28 -13.30 -32.95 -37.01
C ARG A 28 -14.74 -33.09 -36.48
N ARG A 29 -15.04 -34.11 -35.66
CA ARG A 29 -16.40 -34.25 -35.08
C ARG A 29 -16.68 -33.15 -34.04
N PRO A 30 -17.66 -32.25 -34.26
CA PRO A 30 -18.01 -31.23 -33.28
C PRO A 30 -18.62 -31.91 -32.05
N ARG A 31 -17.86 -31.98 -30.96
CA ARG A 31 -18.31 -32.64 -29.73
C ARG A 31 -19.43 -31.82 -29.09
N ARG A 32 -20.64 -32.40 -29.02
CA ARG A 32 -21.76 -31.84 -28.24
C ARG A 32 -21.31 -31.46 -26.82
N LEU A 33 -20.44 -32.27 -26.21
CA LEU A 33 -19.84 -31.99 -24.91
C LEU A 33 -18.95 -30.72 -24.89
N LYS A 34 -18.15 -30.45 -25.94
CA LYS A 34 -17.36 -29.20 -26.03
C LYS A 34 -18.25 -27.98 -26.19
N ARG A 35 -19.33 -28.09 -26.98
CA ARG A 35 -20.34 -27.01 -27.13
C ARG A 35 -21.09 -26.77 -25.82
N VAL A 36 -21.56 -27.81 -25.15
CA VAL A 36 -22.24 -27.70 -23.84
C VAL A 36 -21.30 -27.11 -22.80
N ARG A 37 -20.03 -27.58 -22.73
CA ARG A 37 -19.04 -27.01 -21.81
C ARG A 37 -18.77 -25.54 -22.11
N SER A 38 -18.58 -25.17 -23.38
CA SER A 38 -18.39 -23.76 -23.75
C SER A 38 -19.61 -22.91 -23.41
N LEU A 39 -20.84 -23.40 -23.68
CA LEU A 39 -22.08 -22.73 -23.33
C LEU A 39 -22.16 -22.50 -21.82
N VAL A 40 -21.94 -23.55 -21.00
CA VAL A 40 -21.94 -23.46 -19.53
C VAL A 40 -20.87 -22.48 -19.05
N THR A 41 -19.68 -22.51 -19.64
CA THR A 41 -18.59 -21.59 -19.25
C THR A 41 -18.99 -20.15 -19.54
N TRP A 42 -19.54 -19.87 -20.71
CA TRP A 42 -20.02 -18.54 -21.08
C TRP A 42 -21.22 -18.09 -20.26
N THR A 43 -22.17 -18.98 -19.94
CA THR A 43 -23.33 -18.62 -19.10
C THR A 43 -22.92 -18.33 -17.67
N VAL A 44 -21.97 -19.10 -17.11
CA VAL A 44 -21.41 -18.82 -15.78
C VAL A 44 -20.66 -17.48 -15.80
N LEU A 45 -19.81 -17.26 -16.79
CA LEU A 45 -19.02 -16.03 -16.89
C LEU A 45 -19.92 -14.80 -17.06
N LEU A 46 -20.93 -14.88 -17.94
CA LEU A 46 -21.94 -13.83 -18.11
C LEU A 46 -22.77 -13.63 -16.84
N GLY A 47 -23.18 -14.71 -16.17
CA GLY A 47 -23.91 -14.65 -14.91
C GLY A 47 -23.12 -13.96 -13.80
N CYS A 48 -21.83 -14.29 -13.65
CA CYS A 48 -20.94 -13.62 -12.70
C CYS A 48 -20.76 -12.14 -13.04
N THR A 49 -20.56 -11.80 -14.32
CA THR A 49 -20.44 -10.38 -14.72
C THR A 49 -21.73 -9.61 -14.48
N ALA A 50 -22.89 -10.21 -14.74
CA ALA A 50 -24.20 -9.60 -14.50
C ALA A 50 -24.45 -9.42 -13.00
N LEU A 51 -24.05 -10.39 -12.16
CA LEU A 51 -24.16 -10.28 -10.70
C LEU A 51 -23.28 -9.15 -10.15
N ILE A 52 -22.02 -9.03 -10.60
CA ILE A 52 -21.12 -7.94 -10.19
C ILE A 52 -21.66 -6.58 -10.66
N ALA A 53 -22.17 -6.51 -11.89
CA ALA A 53 -22.83 -5.30 -12.39
C ALA A 53 -24.07 -4.95 -11.56
N ALA A 54 -24.90 -5.92 -11.20
CA ALA A 54 -26.05 -5.71 -10.33
C ALA A 54 -25.63 -5.19 -8.95
N ILE A 55 -24.63 -5.78 -8.29
CA ILE A 55 -24.16 -5.35 -6.98
C ILE A 55 -23.58 -3.93 -7.01
N THR A 56 -22.92 -3.54 -8.11
CA THR A 56 -22.31 -2.20 -8.25
C THR A 56 -23.32 -1.12 -8.64
N TRP A 57 -24.35 -1.46 -9.41
CA TRP A 57 -25.35 -0.51 -9.90
C TRP A 57 -26.59 -0.40 -9.01
N LEU A 58 -26.98 -1.47 -8.31
CA LEU A 58 -28.09 -1.38 -7.37
C LEU A 58 -27.67 -0.48 -6.19
N PRO A 59 -28.55 0.45 -5.76
CA PRO A 59 -28.31 1.27 -4.58
C PRO A 59 -28.37 0.37 -3.32
N GLY A 60 -27.25 -0.25 -2.99
CA GLY A 60 -27.02 -1.01 -1.77
C GLY A 60 -26.09 -0.28 -0.80
N ASN A 61 -25.99 -0.78 0.42
CA ASN A 61 -25.10 -0.23 1.43
C ASN A 61 -23.62 -0.41 1.03
N ARG A 62 -23.01 0.65 0.51
CA ARG A 62 -21.60 0.67 0.07
C ARG A 62 -20.60 0.66 1.23
N GLN A 63 -21.06 0.73 2.48
CA GLN A 63 -20.21 0.71 3.68
C GLN A 63 -19.33 -0.55 3.76
N ILE A 64 -19.76 -1.67 3.18
CA ILE A 64 -18.98 -2.93 3.17
C ILE A 64 -17.68 -2.77 2.38
N TYR A 65 -17.64 -1.87 1.40
CA TYR A 65 -16.46 -1.59 0.58
C TYR A 65 -15.68 -0.36 1.05
N GLN A 66 -16.15 0.31 2.11
CA GLN A 66 -15.49 1.48 2.66
C GLN A 66 -14.41 1.05 3.65
N ALA A 67 -13.33 1.83 3.71
CA ALA A 67 -12.33 1.67 4.75
C ALA A 67 -12.96 1.97 6.13
N ALA A 68 -12.29 1.55 7.22
CA ALA A 68 -12.76 1.86 8.56
C ALA A 68 -12.82 3.38 8.79
N SER A 69 -13.53 3.82 9.82
CA SER A 69 -13.64 5.25 10.15
C SER A 69 -12.26 5.88 10.36
N VAL A 70 -12.20 7.17 10.07
CA VAL A 70 -11.01 7.96 10.38
C VAL A 70 -10.90 8.21 11.89
N SER A 71 -9.72 8.60 12.33
CA SER A 71 -9.40 8.88 13.72
C SER A 71 -10.27 9.99 14.29
N THR A 72 -10.37 10.05 15.61
CA THR A 72 -11.20 11.04 16.31
C THR A 72 -10.87 12.48 15.93
N ALA A 73 -9.60 12.79 15.69
CA ALA A 73 -9.15 14.12 15.28
C ALA A 73 -9.67 14.54 13.89
N HIS A 74 -9.89 13.58 13.00
CA HIS A 74 -10.39 13.80 11.65
C HIS A 74 -11.84 13.36 11.46
N ALA A 75 -12.56 13.01 12.54
CA ALA A 75 -13.89 12.39 12.46
C ALA A 75 -14.91 13.20 11.65
N LEU A 76 -14.74 14.53 11.57
CA LEU A 76 -15.53 15.42 10.73
C LEU A 76 -15.49 15.04 9.24
N PHE A 77 -14.41 14.41 8.77
CA PHE A 77 -14.21 14.01 7.38
C PHE A 77 -14.70 12.60 7.04
N ASN A 78 -15.34 11.88 7.99
CA ASN A 78 -15.82 10.51 7.73
C ASN A 78 -16.78 10.43 6.52
N GLU A 79 -17.52 11.51 6.25
CA GLU A 79 -18.46 11.58 5.13
C GLU A 79 -17.94 12.42 3.95
N ASP A 80 -16.78 13.06 4.09
CA ASP A 80 -16.15 13.89 3.06
C ASP A 80 -14.76 13.33 2.68
N CYS A 81 -14.78 12.21 1.97
CA CYS A 81 -13.56 11.52 1.54
C CYS A 81 -12.65 12.41 0.66
N GLN A 82 -13.22 13.39 -0.05
CA GLN A 82 -12.49 14.26 -0.98
C GLN A 82 -11.60 15.28 -0.26
N ALA A 83 -11.82 15.50 1.04
CA ALA A 83 -10.94 16.33 1.86
C ALA A 83 -9.48 15.84 1.81
N CYS A 84 -9.29 14.52 1.81
CA CYS A 84 -7.97 13.88 1.81
C CYS A 84 -7.64 13.16 0.50
N HIS A 85 -8.63 12.56 -0.17
CA HIS A 85 -8.42 11.81 -1.41
C HIS A 85 -8.52 12.71 -2.65
N ASP A 86 -7.38 13.14 -3.16
CA ASP A 86 -7.25 14.00 -4.35
C ASP A 86 -7.24 13.24 -5.68
N ALA A 87 -6.86 11.97 -5.67
CA ALA A 87 -6.85 11.11 -6.84
C ALA A 87 -7.91 9.98 -6.73
N THR A 88 -8.78 9.90 -7.74
CA THR A 88 -9.71 8.78 -7.85
C THR A 88 -8.96 7.49 -8.17
N PHE A 89 -9.38 6.38 -7.55
CA PHE A 89 -8.85 5.04 -7.82
C PHE A 89 -7.34 4.85 -7.57
N GLY A 90 -6.73 5.61 -6.65
CA GLY A 90 -5.31 5.47 -6.32
C GLY A 90 -4.89 4.03 -5.93
N THR A 91 -5.78 3.28 -5.28
CA THR A 91 -5.58 1.85 -4.97
C THR A 91 -5.53 0.97 -6.23
N ALA A 92 -6.46 1.16 -7.17
CA ALA A 92 -6.46 0.43 -8.44
C ALA A 92 -5.23 0.79 -9.27
N LYS A 93 -4.84 2.08 -9.32
CA LYS A 93 -3.64 2.54 -10.03
C LYS A 93 -2.38 1.87 -9.47
N ARG A 94 -2.23 1.79 -8.16
CA ARG A 94 -1.13 1.07 -7.50
C ARG A 94 -1.08 -0.40 -7.88
N LEU A 95 -2.24 -1.08 -7.86
CA LEU A 95 -2.33 -2.50 -8.22
C LEU A 95 -1.98 -2.75 -9.69
N LEU A 96 -2.56 -1.96 -10.60
CA LEU A 96 -2.36 -2.10 -12.04
C LEU A 96 -0.94 -1.70 -12.48
N SER A 97 -0.36 -0.69 -11.84
CA SER A 97 1.00 -0.23 -12.13
C SER A 97 2.08 -1.10 -11.48
N GLY A 98 1.75 -1.92 -10.47
CA GLY A 98 2.73 -2.60 -9.62
C GLY A 98 3.64 -1.65 -8.82
N ASN A 99 3.32 -0.35 -8.77
CA ASN A 99 4.16 0.65 -8.15
C ASN A 99 3.67 0.99 -6.74
N ASN A 100 4.41 0.52 -5.74
CA ASN A 100 4.12 0.73 -4.32
C ASN A 100 4.27 2.20 -3.87
N ALA A 101 4.95 3.04 -4.67
CA ALA A 101 5.07 4.47 -4.38
C ALA A 101 3.79 5.26 -4.70
N VAL A 102 2.86 4.68 -5.47
CA VAL A 102 1.55 5.30 -5.75
C VAL A 102 0.75 5.32 -4.45
N ARG A 103 0.37 6.51 -4.02
CA ARG A 103 -0.41 6.76 -2.80
C ARG A 103 -1.82 7.21 -3.16
N SER A 104 -2.74 6.93 -2.25
CA SER A 104 -4.15 7.35 -2.39
C SER A 104 -4.41 8.76 -1.84
N VAL A 105 -3.45 9.31 -1.10
CA VAL A 105 -3.45 10.63 -0.48
C VAL A 105 -2.05 11.21 -0.64
N THR A 106 -1.97 12.46 -1.07
CA THR A 106 -0.72 13.22 -1.21
C THR A 106 -0.37 13.96 0.07
N ASP A 107 0.90 14.34 0.23
CA ASP A 107 1.33 15.13 1.39
C ASP A 107 0.66 16.52 1.35
N GLU A 108 0.45 17.08 0.16
CA GLU A 108 -0.24 18.34 -0.07
C GLU A 108 -1.63 18.37 0.57
N ALA A 109 -2.38 17.26 0.54
CA ALA A 109 -3.69 17.18 1.18
C ALA A 109 -3.60 17.41 2.70
N CYS A 110 -2.59 16.83 3.35
CA CYS A 110 -2.33 17.03 4.77
C CYS A 110 -1.88 18.48 5.06
N LEU A 111 -1.03 19.02 4.18
CA LEU A 111 -0.41 20.34 4.35
C LEU A 111 -1.38 21.52 4.22
N ARG A 112 -2.59 21.31 3.67
CA ARG A 112 -3.63 22.36 3.63
C ARG A 112 -4.07 22.82 5.02
N CYS A 113 -4.07 21.90 5.98
CA CYS A 113 -4.53 22.17 7.35
C CYS A 113 -3.40 22.06 8.38
N HIS A 114 -2.35 21.28 8.08
CA HIS A 114 -1.21 21.09 8.98
C HIS A 114 0.04 21.76 8.43
N ALA A 115 0.75 22.51 9.27
CA ALA A 115 2.12 22.87 8.96
C ALA A 115 2.98 21.60 9.03
N GLY A 116 3.47 21.14 7.88
CA GLY A 116 4.42 20.03 7.81
C GLY A 116 5.74 20.46 8.42
N ASP A 117 6.12 19.83 9.53
CA ASP A 117 7.40 20.10 10.18
C ASP A 117 8.41 18.98 9.85
N VAL A 118 9.68 19.36 9.88
CA VAL A 118 10.77 18.40 9.79
C VAL A 118 10.79 17.62 11.11
N HIS A 119 10.74 16.29 11.04
CA HIS A 119 10.71 15.43 12.23
C HIS A 119 11.93 15.70 13.15
N HIS A 120 13.08 15.98 12.55
CA HIS A 120 14.29 16.38 13.25
C HIS A 120 15.15 17.28 12.36
N VAL A 121 15.89 18.24 12.94
CA VAL A 121 16.75 19.20 12.21
C VAL A 121 17.82 18.54 11.30
N ARG A 122 18.05 17.24 11.47
CA ARG A 122 19.00 16.43 10.69
C ARG A 122 18.34 15.26 9.97
N GLN A 123 17.04 15.35 9.75
CA GLN A 123 16.32 14.37 8.96
C GLN A 123 16.95 14.27 7.56
N VAL A 124 17.30 13.05 7.18
CA VAL A 124 17.86 12.71 5.87
C VAL A 124 16.73 12.20 5.00
N GLY A 125 16.30 13.04 4.05
CA GLY A 125 15.19 12.75 3.13
C GLY A 125 13.81 13.05 3.72
N LYS A 126 12.88 13.46 2.85
CA LYS A 126 11.47 13.63 3.24
C LYS A 126 10.74 12.29 3.17
N THR A 127 9.99 11.98 4.22
CA THR A 127 9.04 10.87 4.24
C THR A 127 7.63 11.43 4.02
N ALA A 128 6.78 10.66 3.35
CA ALA A 128 5.39 11.05 3.14
C ALA A 128 4.63 11.08 4.48
N CYS A 129 3.71 12.01 4.67
CA CYS A 129 2.94 12.15 5.91
C CYS A 129 2.27 10.82 6.31
N VAL A 130 1.65 10.16 5.33
CA VAL A 130 0.93 8.88 5.49
C VAL A 130 1.85 7.67 5.71
N SER A 131 3.19 7.80 5.64
CA SER A 131 4.07 6.68 5.98
C SER A 131 4.09 6.40 7.48
N CYS A 132 3.85 7.45 8.29
CA CYS A 132 3.79 7.35 9.74
C CYS A 132 2.38 7.64 10.26
N HIS A 133 1.69 8.65 9.72
CA HIS A 133 0.34 9.04 10.13
C HIS A 133 -0.71 8.27 9.32
N HIS A 134 -0.94 7.02 9.70
CA HIS A 134 -1.92 6.15 9.03
C HIS A 134 -3.33 6.42 9.52
N GLU A 135 -4.24 6.56 8.57
CA GLU A 135 -5.67 6.77 8.81
C GLU A 135 -6.49 5.51 8.48
N HIS A 136 -7.79 5.52 8.75
CA HIS A 136 -8.70 4.37 8.59
C HIS A 136 -8.35 3.19 9.50
N GLN A 137 -7.88 3.48 10.71
CA GLN A 137 -7.68 2.48 11.76
C GLN A 137 -8.79 2.51 12.82
N GLY A 138 -9.89 3.21 12.52
CA GLY A 138 -10.96 3.52 13.47
C GLY A 138 -10.60 4.69 14.37
N LEU A 139 -11.28 4.78 15.53
CA LEU A 139 -11.15 5.90 16.49
C LEU A 139 -9.80 5.96 17.23
N LYS A 140 -8.80 5.16 16.82
CA LYS A 140 -7.46 5.17 17.42
C LYS A 140 -6.67 6.37 16.92
N ALA A 141 -5.74 6.86 17.74
CA ALA A 141 -4.83 7.93 17.33
C ALA A 141 -3.91 7.48 16.19
N MET A 142 -3.78 8.31 15.14
CA MET A 142 -2.85 8.11 14.02
C MET A 142 -1.39 7.90 14.44
N ALA A 143 -1.03 8.36 15.64
CA ALA A 143 0.32 8.26 16.20
C ALA A 143 0.75 6.84 16.60
N ARG A 144 -0.14 5.83 16.48
CA ARG A 144 0.23 4.44 16.74
C ARG A 144 0.94 3.83 15.52
N VAL A 145 2.21 4.17 15.39
CA VAL A 145 3.08 3.69 14.31
C VAL A 145 3.77 2.39 14.74
N LYS A 146 3.93 1.43 13.82
CA LYS A 146 4.75 0.23 14.07
C LYS A 146 6.24 0.61 14.14
N ASP A 147 6.99 -0.05 15.01
CA ASP A 147 8.44 0.16 15.20
C ASP A 147 9.22 0.23 13.88
N GLY A 148 8.86 -0.62 12.91
CA GLY A 148 9.50 -0.67 11.58
C GLY A 148 9.55 0.67 10.84
N HIS A 149 8.57 1.55 11.03
CA HIS A 149 8.60 2.88 10.40
C HIS A 149 9.65 3.78 11.05
N CYS A 150 9.84 3.68 12.35
CA CYS A 150 10.85 4.43 13.08
C CYS A 150 12.25 3.86 12.78
N THR A 151 12.41 2.54 12.83
CA THR A 151 13.70 1.88 12.60
C THR A 151 14.18 2.00 11.16
N SER A 152 13.30 2.33 10.19
CA SER A 152 13.70 2.61 8.81
C SER A 152 14.78 3.70 8.68
N CYS A 153 14.82 4.67 9.60
CA CYS A 153 15.87 5.68 9.68
C CYS A 153 16.74 5.54 10.94
N HIS A 154 16.22 4.94 12.01
CA HIS A 154 16.90 4.89 13.30
C HIS A 154 17.68 3.59 13.58
N ALA A 155 17.63 2.58 12.71
CA ALA A 155 18.34 1.31 12.91
C ALA A 155 19.85 1.38 12.63
N ASP A 156 20.31 2.39 11.90
CA ASP A 156 21.72 2.63 11.58
C ASP A 156 22.00 4.13 11.55
N LEU A 157 22.02 4.76 12.72
CA LEU A 157 22.27 6.20 12.84
C LEU A 157 23.69 6.56 12.43
N LYS A 158 24.64 5.61 12.54
CA LYS A 158 26.02 5.82 12.10
C LYS A 158 26.08 6.19 10.62
N SER A 159 25.32 5.49 9.77
CA SER A 159 25.28 5.72 8.33
C SER A 159 24.80 7.13 7.92
N TYR A 160 24.11 7.82 8.83
CA TYR A 160 23.57 9.18 8.62
C TYR A 160 24.33 10.26 9.40
N THR A 161 25.45 9.89 10.02
CA THR A 161 26.32 10.85 10.74
C THR A 161 27.12 11.65 9.73
N ASP A 162 26.97 12.96 9.77
CA ASP A 162 27.74 13.88 8.93
C ASP A 162 28.90 14.45 9.74
N THR A 163 30.04 13.76 9.71
CA THR A 163 31.24 14.16 10.48
C THR A 163 31.83 15.50 10.03
N THR A 164 31.36 16.06 8.91
CA THR A 164 31.75 17.40 8.45
C THR A 164 31.01 18.51 9.19
N LYS A 165 29.90 18.19 9.89
CA LYS A 165 29.16 19.15 10.70
C LYS A 165 29.76 19.29 12.10
N PRO A 166 29.93 20.53 12.61
CA PRO A 166 30.47 20.76 13.95
C PRO A 166 29.68 20.00 15.02
N GLY A 167 30.40 19.17 15.78
CA GLY A 167 29.84 18.40 16.89
C GLY A 167 29.22 17.05 16.53
N ASP A 168 29.36 16.55 15.30
CA ASP A 168 28.82 15.23 14.90
C ASP A 168 29.81 14.09 14.99
N ALA A 169 31.11 14.39 14.91
CA ALA A 169 32.17 13.38 15.03
C ALA A 169 32.17 12.66 16.39
N ASP A 170 31.84 13.37 17.48
CA ASP A 170 31.94 12.86 18.85
C ASP A 170 30.56 12.58 19.50
N ARG A 171 29.46 12.65 18.74
CA ARG A 171 28.12 12.45 19.31
C ARG A 171 27.84 10.96 19.52
N PRO A 172 27.53 10.53 20.76
CA PRO A 172 27.07 9.17 20.98
C PRO A 172 25.70 9.02 20.33
N PHE A 173 25.59 8.10 19.39
CA PHE A 173 24.33 7.61 18.86
C PHE A 173 24.11 6.17 19.32
N ARG A 174 22.85 5.79 19.49
CA ARG A 174 22.46 4.41 19.76
C ARG A 174 21.38 4.02 18.78
N ASP A 175 21.66 3.00 17.99
CA ASP A 175 20.70 2.46 17.05
C ASP A 175 19.46 1.96 17.79
N VAL A 176 18.31 2.10 17.14
CA VAL A 176 17.03 1.70 17.68
C VAL A 176 16.51 0.52 16.89
N SER A 177 16.29 -0.60 17.58
CA SER A 177 15.75 -1.83 17.00
C SER A 177 14.28 -2.07 17.38
N THR A 178 13.82 -1.54 18.52
CA THR A 178 12.43 -1.62 18.98
C THR A 178 12.07 -0.49 19.94
N PHE A 179 10.78 -0.18 20.01
CA PHE A 179 10.18 0.82 20.89
C PHE A 179 9.38 0.16 22.04
N LEU A 180 9.12 -1.15 22.00
CA LEU A 180 8.54 -1.89 23.13
C LEU A 180 9.62 -2.26 24.17
N GLY A 181 9.34 -2.06 25.46
CA GLY A 181 10.21 -2.53 26.56
C GLY A 181 11.12 -1.48 27.23
N GLY A 182 10.84 -0.18 27.08
CA GLY A 182 11.51 0.87 27.89
C GLY A 182 12.91 1.29 27.41
N ALA A 183 13.40 0.77 26.29
CA ALA A 183 14.71 1.11 25.73
C ALA A 183 14.73 2.37 24.85
N HIS A 184 13.63 3.10 24.73
CA HIS A 184 13.60 4.38 24.01
C HIS A 184 12.90 5.45 24.89
N PRO A 185 13.48 6.64 25.08
CA PRO A 185 12.73 7.76 25.63
C PRO A 185 11.69 8.18 24.57
N HIS A 186 10.42 8.24 24.97
CA HIS A 186 9.39 8.85 24.13
C HIS A 186 9.87 10.25 23.72
N PRO A 187 9.73 10.66 22.44
CA PRO A 187 10.01 12.04 22.07
C PRO A 187 9.08 12.92 22.91
N ARG A 188 9.65 13.64 23.87
CA ARG A 188 8.94 14.75 24.50
C ARG A 188 8.59 15.68 23.35
N SER A 189 7.29 15.87 23.10
CA SER A 189 6.84 16.96 22.24
C SER A 189 7.60 18.19 22.72
N SER A 190 8.39 18.83 21.85
CA SER A 190 9.00 20.09 22.23
C SER A 190 7.85 21.07 22.43
N SER A 191 7.36 21.18 23.67
CA SER A 191 6.64 22.35 24.13
C SER A 191 7.65 23.48 24.12
N ARG A 192 7.92 23.98 22.91
CA ARG A 192 8.49 25.31 22.72
C ARG A 192 7.44 26.23 23.29
N THR A 193 7.56 26.53 24.58
CA THR A 193 6.89 27.64 25.21
C THR A 193 7.21 28.83 24.33
N ILE A 194 6.24 29.24 23.51
CA ILE A 194 6.27 30.55 22.87
C ILE A 194 6.26 31.49 24.06
N ARG A 195 7.46 31.95 24.46
CA ARG A 195 7.56 33.16 25.27
C ARG A 195 6.85 34.20 24.41
N LYS A 196 5.64 34.58 24.81
CA LYS A 196 5.02 35.82 24.36
C LYS A 196 6.04 36.90 24.69
N THR A 197 6.85 37.29 23.71
CA THR A 197 7.53 38.57 23.77
C THR A 197 6.42 39.59 23.81
N LYS A 198 6.23 40.19 24.98
CA LYS A 198 5.32 41.30 25.20
C LYS A 198 5.68 42.37 24.18
N ALA A 199 4.83 42.56 23.18
CA ALA A 199 4.95 43.70 22.28
C ALA A 199 4.89 44.99 23.12
N PRO A 200 5.73 46.00 22.87
CA PRO A 200 5.62 47.28 23.56
C PRO A 200 4.27 47.90 23.23
N SER A 201 3.51 48.25 24.28
CA SER A 201 2.24 48.97 24.18
C SER A 201 2.46 50.31 23.49
N ALA A 202 1.94 50.45 22.27
CA ALA A 202 1.79 51.76 21.64
C ALA A 202 0.60 52.47 22.30
N SER A 203 0.89 53.56 23.01
CA SER A 203 -0.12 54.49 23.53
C SER A 203 -0.76 55.22 22.35
N ILE A 204 -2.01 54.90 22.04
CA ILE A 204 -2.84 55.67 21.12
C ILE A 204 -3.46 56.82 21.93
N THR A 205 -2.91 58.03 21.78
CA THR A 205 -3.58 59.27 22.16
C THR A 205 -4.67 59.57 21.13
N ARG A 206 -5.90 59.75 21.61
CA ARG A 206 -7.07 60.13 20.82
C ARG A 206 -7.15 61.66 20.77
N PRO A 207 -7.25 62.31 19.60
CA PRO A 207 -7.46 63.75 19.55
C PRO A 207 -8.92 64.08 19.91
N THR A 208 -9.07 65.21 20.61
CA THR A 208 -10.31 65.88 21.01
C THR A 208 -11.10 66.39 19.82
#